data_AF-A0A6A4IIV3-F1
#
_entry.id   AF-A0A6A4IIV3-F1
#
_cell.length_a   1.000
_cell.length_b   1.000
_cell.length_c   1.000
_cell.angle_alpha   90.00
_cell.angle_beta   90.00
_cell.angle_gamma   90.00
#
_symmetry.space_group_name_H-M   'P 1'
#
loop_
_entity.id
_entity.type
_entity.pdbx_description
1 polymer ?
#
loop_
_entity_poly.entity_id
_entity_poly.type
_entity_poly.pdbx_seq_one_letter_code
_entity_poly.pdbx_strand_id
1 'polypeptide(L)'
;MAGKSSEKVPQTSPRKTRKFWMYACAFAFMFGMTAAELGLVSDLLHEGGNSDTNYPSKEYKHDLGLLLFTCIVSLLYIIAHSFISMGMNIFLNFALAVFWGTGAGVLFHVSPFESYTCDRPASDFSPKWAAYADHCARVVAMQGLAWALWVLCIIMMFGMLFHLVEFKTRNNVSMYRV
;
A
#
# COMPACT_ATOMS: atom_id res chain seq x y z
N MET A 1 -42.43 13.13 42.99
CA MET A 1 -42.18 13.64 41.63
C MET A 1 -40.80 13.19 41.20
N ALA A 2 -40.73 12.20 40.30
CA ALA A 2 -39.47 11.61 39.84
C ALA A 2 -38.79 12.54 38.83
N GLY A 3 -37.57 12.98 39.14
CA GLY A 3 -36.74 13.75 38.23
C GLY A 3 -36.23 12.87 37.09
N LYS A 4 -36.65 13.16 35.85
CA LYS A 4 -36.06 12.57 34.65
C LYS A 4 -34.60 13.02 34.57
N SER A 5 -33.66 12.09 34.74
CA SER A 5 -32.26 12.31 34.41
C SER A 5 -32.17 12.63 32.92
N SER A 6 -31.82 13.86 32.60
CA SER A 6 -31.55 14.28 31.23
C SER A 6 -30.33 13.51 30.73
N GLU A 7 -30.60 12.51 29.89
CA GLU A 7 -29.59 11.70 29.22
C GLU A 7 -28.79 12.62 28.30
N LYS A 8 -27.56 12.98 28.71
CA LYS A 8 -26.67 13.81 27.91
C LYS A 8 -26.22 12.97 26.71
N VAL A 9 -26.86 13.18 25.57
CA VAL A 9 -26.38 12.65 24.28
C VAL A 9 -24.93 13.11 24.12
N PRO A 10 -23.95 12.20 24.04
CA PRO A 10 -22.56 12.58 23.94
C PRO A 10 -22.36 13.29 22.59
N GLN A 11 -22.15 14.61 22.62
CA GLN A 11 -21.79 15.38 21.43
C GLN A 11 -20.48 14.81 20.86
N THR A 12 -20.58 14.13 19.72
CA THR A 12 -19.44 13.66 18.95
C THR A 12 -18.71 14.87 18.40
N SER A 13 -17.50 15.12 18.93
CA SER A 13 -16.64 16.20 18.42
C SER A 13 -16.39 15.99 16.92
N PRO A 14 -16.57 17.02 16.06
CA PRO A 14 -16.35 16.91 14.62
C PRO A 14 -14.92 16.46 14.26
N ARG A 15 -13.95 16.73 15.14
CA ARG A 15 -12.56 16.28 15.00
C ARG A 15 -12.41 14.76 15.11
N LYS A 16 -13.24 14.08 15.93
CA LYS A 16 -13.25 12.62 16.04
C LYS A 16 -13.86 11.98 14.78
N THR A 17 -14.95 12.55 14.28
CA THR A 17 -15.63 12.10 13.05
C THR A 17 -14.73 12.23 11.82
N ARG A 18 -13.99 13.35 11.67
CA ARG A 18 -13.05 13.53 10.56
C ARG A 18 -11.93 12.51 10.56
N LYS A 19 -11.33 12.25 11.73
CA LYS A 19 -10.26 11.24 11.88
C LYS A 19 -10.75 9.85 11.49
N PHE A 20 -11.94 9.45 11.95
CA PHE A 20 -12.53 8.17 11.61
C PHE A 20 -12.65 7.99 10.09
N TRP A 21 -13.24 8.96 9.38
CA TRP A 21 -13.40 8.88 7.93
C TRP A 21 -12.06 8.86 7.18
N MET A 22 -11.07 9.64 7.62
CA MET A 22 -9.73 9.60 7.01
C MET A 22 -9.10 8.20 7.10
N TYR A 23 -9.16 7.55 8.27
CA TYR A 23 -8.65 6.19 8.41
C TYR A 23 -9.48 5.18 7.61
N ALA A 24 -10.82 5.27 7.67
CA ALA A 24 -11.70 4.38 6.91
C ALA A 24 -11.42 4.45 5.40
N CYS A 25 -11.27 5.66 4.85
CA CYS A 25 -10.90 5.84 3.45
C CYS A 25 -9.50 5.30 3.14
N ALA A 26 -8.50 5.53 4.01
CA ALA A 26 -7.15 5.03 3.80
C ALA A 26 -7.10 3.49 3.79
N PHE A 27 -7.76 2.83 4.73
CA PHE A 27 -7.84 1.37 4.79
C PHE A 27 -8.67 0.78 3.65
N ALA A 28 -9.77 1.43 3.24
CA ALA A 28 -10.55 1.00 2.07
C ALA A 28 -9.73 1.12 0.77
N PHE A 29 -8.95 2.20 0.63
CA PHE A 29 -8.07 2.39 -0.52
C PHE A 29 -6.93 1.38 -0.52
N MET A 30 -6.32 1.10 0.65
CA MET A 30 -5.32 0.05 0.81
C MET A 30 -5.88 -1.31 0.40
N PHE A 31 -7.10 -1.65 0.85
CA PHE A 31 -7.77 -2.89 0.47
C PHE A 31 -7.99 -2.98 -1.05
N GLY A 32 -8.56 -1.94 -1.66
CA GLY A 32 -8.85 -1.93 -3.10
C GLY A 32 -7.60 -2.10 -3.96
N MET A 33 -6.53 -1.36 -3.66
CA MET A 33 -5.26 -1.48 -4.39
C MET A 33 -4.56 -2.81 -4.14
N THR A 34 -4.56 -3.30 -2.89
CA THR A 34 -3.96 -4.60 -2.56
C THR A 34 -4.70 -5.74 -3.26
N ALA A 35 -6.02 -5.69 -3.33
CA ALA A 35 -6.82 -6.69 -4.04
C ALA A 35 -6.59 -6.64 -5.56
N ALA A 36 -6.45 -5.44 -6.13
CA ALA A 36 -6.11 -5.27 -7.54
C ALA A 36 -4.72 -5.86 -7.85
N GLU A 37 -3.72 -5.53 -7.04
CA GLU A 37 -2.35 -6.06 -7.17
C GLU A 37 -2.31 -7.58 -7.01
N LEU A 38 -3.01 -8.12 -6.01
CA LEU A 38 -3.13 -9.56 -5.80
C LEU A 38 -3.70 -10.26 -7.04
N GLY A 39 -4.70 -9.67 -7.69
CA GLY A 39 -5.28 -10.19 -8.93
C GLY A 39 -4.26 -10.26 -10.06
N LEU A 40 -3.53 -9.16 -10.31
CA LEU A 40 -2.53 -9.08 -11.39
C LEU A 40 -1.36 -10.06 -11.16
N VAL A 41 -0.82 -10.08 -9.93
CA VAL A 41 0.31 -10.94 -9.57
C VAL A 41 -0.11 -12.42 -9.60
N SER A 42 -1.29 -12.76 -9.11
CA SER A 42 -1.79 -14.15 -9.11
C SER A 42 -2.03 -14.66 -10.54
N ASP A 43 -2.56 -13.81 -11.42
CA ASP A 43 -2.79 -14.17 -12.81
C ASP A 43 -1.49 -14.50 -13.55
N LEU A 44 -0.44 -13.68 -13.39
CA LEU A 44 0.89 -13.95 -13.95
C LEU A 44 1.56 -15.19 -13.34
N LEU A 45 1.42 -15.41 -12.03
CA LEU A 45 1.97 -16.61 -11.38
C LEU A 45 1.23 -17.88 -11.82
N HIS A 46 -0.07 -17.81 -12.08
CA HIS A 46 -0.83 -18.94 -12.63
C HIS A 46 -0.46 -19.23 -14.09
N GLU A 47 -0.28 -18.21 -14.92
CA GLU A 47 0.19 -18.36 -16.32
C GLU A 47 1.62 -18.94 -16.36
N GLY A 48 2.54 -18.41 -15.53
CA GLY A 48 3.94 -18.84 -15.49
C GLY A 48 4.17 -20.17 -14.76
N GLY A 49 3.28 -20.58 -13.87
CA GLY A 49 3.41 -21.79 -13.06
C GLY A 49 4.67 -21.79 -12.17
N ASN A 50 5.13 -22.98 -11.77
CA ASN A 50 6.26 -23.11 -10.83
C ASN A 50 7.65 -23.22 -11.52
N SER A 51 7.74 -23.24 -12.84
CA SER A 51 9.03 -23.36 -13.54
C SER A 51 9.70 -22.00 -13.69
N ASP A 52 10.99 -21.91 -13.32
CA ASP A 52 11.80 -20.70 -13.53
C ASP A 52 11.96 -20.35 -15.03
N THR A 53 11.83 -21.34 -15.92
CA THR A 53 11.98 -21.14 -17.38
C THR A 53 10.87 -20.32 -18.01
N ASN A 54 9.73 -20.21 -17.33
CA ASN A 54 8.54 -19.53 -17.84
C ASN A 54 8.58 -18.03 -17.56
N TYR A 55 9.59 -17.56 -16.80
CA TYR A 55 9.75 -16.16 -16.43
C TYR A 55 10.98 -15.55 -17.15
N PRO A 56 10.98 -14.24 -17.44
CA PRO A 56 12.11 -13.57 -18.11
C PRO A 56 13.41 -13.64 -17.32
N SER A 57 13.32 -13.66 -15.99
CA SER A 57 14.45 -13.80 -15.09
C SER A 57 14.02 -14.45 -13.76
N LYS A 58 14.99 -15.03 -13.06
CA LYS A 58 14.77 -15.55 -11.70
C LYS A 58 14.39 -14.43 -10.74
N GLU A 59 15.01 -13.27 -10.89
CA GLU A 59 14.74 -12.08 -10.08
C GLU A 59 13.27 -11.66 -10.19
N TYR A 60 12.73 -11.60 -11.42
CA TYR A 60 11.32 -11.28 -11.66
C TYR A 60 10.36 -12.27 -10.99
N LYS A 61 10.64 -13.59 -11.07
CA LYS A 61 9.81 -14.60 -10.40
C LYS A 61 9.80 -14.43 -8.88
N HIS A 62 10.97 -14.17 -8.29
CA HIS A 62 11.07 -13.97 -6.83
C HIS A 62 10.37 -12.69 -6.40
N ASP A 63 10.44 -11.65 -7.22
CA ASP A 63 9.76 -10.39 -6.97
C ASP A 63 8.22 -10.52 -7.03
N LEU A 64 7.68 -11.27 -8.00
CA LEU A 64 6.25 -11.64 -8.01
C LEU A 64 5.85 -12.40 -6.74
N GLY A 65 6.70 -13.31 -6.26
CA GLY A 65 6.49 -14.01 -4.98
C GLY A 65 6.50 -13.06 -3.77
N LEU A 66 7.41 -12.08 -3.77
CA LEU A 66 7.49 -11.05 -2.74
C LEU A 66 6.22 -10.17 -2.75
N LEU A 67 5.76 -9.73 -3.91
CA LEU A 67 4.53 -8.95 -4.05
C LEU A 67 3.30 -9.75 -3.61
N LEU A 68 3.20 -11.03 -3.99
CA LEU A 68 2.13 -11.92 -3.54
C LEU A 68 2.10 -12.04 -2.01
N PHE A 69 3.25 -12.31 -1.39
CA PHE A 69 3.38 -12.35 0.06
C PHE A 69 2.96 -11.03 0.70
N THR A 70 3.42 -9.91 0.14
CA THR A 70 3.10 -8.57 0.64
C THR A 70 1.62 -8.25 0.52
N CYS A 71 0.95 -8.70 -0.56
CA CYS A 71 -0.50 -8.62 -0.71
C CYS A 71 -1.22 -9.35 0.44
N ILE A 72 -0.85 -10.61 0.68
CA ILE A 72 -1.48 -11.45 1.71
C ILE A 72 -1.29 -10.82 3.10
N VAL A 73 -0.06 -10.40 3.43
CA VAL A 73 0.23 -9.75 4.72
C VAL A 73 -0.53 -8.43 4.85
N SER A 74 -0.65 -7.64 3.78
CA SER A 74 -1.42 -6.39 3.78
C SER A 74 -2.91 -6.64 4.03
N LEU A 75 -3.50 -7.68 3.42
CA LEU A 75 -4.90 -8.06 3.68
C LEU A 75 -5.11 -8.55 5.11
N LEU A 76 -4.20 -9.37 5.65
CA LEU A 76 -4.24 -9.78 7.05
C LEU A 76 -4.12 -8.57 7.99
N TYR A 77 -3.24 -7.63 7.67
CA TYR A 77 -3.09 -6.37 8.40
C TYR A 77 -4.39 -5.55 8.38
N ILE A 78 -5.05 -5.42 7.22
CA ILE A 78 -6.35 -4.72 7.10
C ILE A 78 -7.41 -5.38 8.00
N ILE A 79 -7.40 -6.69 8.22
CA ILE A 79 -8.34 -7.33 9.14
C ILE A 79 -7.92 -7.09 10.61
N ALA A 80 -6.61 -7.15 10.89
CA ALA A 80 -6.06 -7.09 12.24
C ALA A 80 -5.92 -5.67 12.81
N HIS A 81 -5.90 -4.61 11.98
CA HIS A 81 -5.51 -3.26 12.39
C HIS A 81 -6.30 -2.69 13.59
N SER A 82 -7.57 -3.09 13.74
CA SER A 82 -8.46 -2.65 14.81
C SER A 82 -8.21 -3.36 16.15
N PHE A 83 -7.55 -4.51 16.15
CA PHE A 83 -7.28 -5.33 17.33
C PHE A 83 -5.89 -5.12 17.92
N ILE A 84 -5.02 -4.38 17.24
CA ILE A 84 -3.63 -4.14 17.64
C ILE A 84 -3.41 -2.70 18.10
N SER A 85 -2.35 -2.47 18.87
CA SER A 85 -2.01 -1.14 19.37
C SER A 85 -1.63 -0.18 18.24
N MET A 86 -1.75 1.13 18.48
CA MET A 86 -1.33 2.16 17.53
C MET A 86 0.18 2.05 17.19
N GLY A 87 1.02 1.72 18.18
CA GLY A 87 2.45 1.50 17.96
C GLY A 87 2.73 0.31 17.02
N MET A 88 1.99 -0.79 17.20
CA MET A 88 2.10 -1.95 16.30
C MET A 88 1.61 -1.61 14.88
N ASN A 89 0.53 -0.84 14.75
CA ASN A 89 0.07 -0.36 13.45
C ASN A 89 1.15 0.45 12.71
N ILE A 90 1.84 1.37 13.41
CA ILE A 90 2.94 2.16 12.83
C ILE A 90 4.07 1.24 12.35
N PHE A 91 4.50 0.30 13.19
CA PHE A 91 5.54 -0.66 12.84
C PHE A 91 5.17 -1.52 11.62
N LEU A 92 3.93 -2.03 11.56
CA LEU A 92 3.46 -2.82 10.43
C LEU A 92 3.37 -1.99 9.15
N ASN A 93 2.94 -0.73 9.20
CA ASN A 93 2.95 0.14 8.02
C ASN A 93 4.38 0.44 7.55
N PHE A 94 5.34 0.59 8.47
CA PHE A 94 6.75 0.70 8.11
C PHE A 94 7.24 -0.56 7.40
N ALA A 95 6.98 -1.75 7.97
CA ALA A 95 7.37 -3.01 7.36
C ALA A 95 6.74 -3.18 5.98
N LEU A 96 5.42 -2.98 5.86
CA LEU A 96 4.71 -3.03 4.58
C LEU A 96 5.26 -2.01 3.57
N ALA A 97 5.61 -0.80 4.00
CA ALA A 97 6.26 0.17 3.12
C ALA A 97 7.61 -0.37 2.60
N VAL A 98 8.43 -0.99 3.44
CA VAL A 98 9.70 -1.59 2.98
C VAL A 98 9.44 -2.70 1.95
N PHE A 99 8.47 -3.58 2.19
CA PHE A 99 8.11 -4.65 1.26
C PHE A 99 7.55 -4.12 -0.07
N TRP A 100 6.57 -3.21 -0.03
CA TRP A 100 6.00 -2.59 -1.22
C TRP A 100 7.03 -1.78 -2.01
N GLY A 101 7.87 -1.00 -1.32
CA GLY A 101 8.93 -0.22 -1.95
C GLY A 101 10.02 -1.09 -2.56
N THR A 102 10.37 -2.20 -1.92
CA THR A 102 11.35 -3.16 -2.47
C THR A 102 10.78 -3.83 -3.71
N GLY A 103 9.53 -4.33 -3.65
CA GLY A 103 8.86 -4.94 -4.80
C GLY A 103 8.73 -3.96 -5.97
N ALA A 104 8.28 -2.74 -5.71
CA ALA A 104 8.17 -1.70 -6.74
C ALA A 104 9.54 -1.36 -7.38
N GLY A 105 10.58 -1.22 -6.55
CA GLY A 105 11.92 -0.87 -7.01
C GLY A 105 12.59 -1.99 -7.81
N VAL A 106 12.45 -3.24 -7.37
CA VAL A 106 12.98 -4.40 -8.10
C VAL A 106 12.22 -4.58 -9.41
N LEU A 107 10.88 -4.57 -9.40
CA LEU A 107 10.06 -4.70 -10.60
C LEU A 107 10.39 -3.64 -11.66
N PHE A 108 10.55 -2.39 -11.22
CA PHE A 108 10.95 -1.28 -12.08
C PHE A 108 12.36 -1.46 -12.65
N HIS A 109 13.30 -1.99 -11.88
CA HIS A 109 14.67 -2.19 -12.34
C HIS A 109 14.81 -3.39 -13.30
N VAL A 110 14.09 -4.49 -13.05
CA VAL A 110 14.27 -5.74 -13.81
C VAL A 110 13.46 -5.77 -15.10
N SER A 111 12.33 -5.06 -15.14
CA SER A 111 11.46 -5.06 -16.31
C SER A 111 11.77 -3.87 -17.24
N PRO A 112 11.86 -4.09 -18.56
CA PRO A 112 12.11 -3.02 -19.53
C PRO A 112 10.82 -2.26 -19.90
N PHE A 113 9.70 -2.56 -19.23
CA PHE A 113 8.39 -2.06 -19.57
C PHE A 113 8.11 -0.74 -18.86
N GLU A 114 7.83 0.26 -19.68
CA GLU A 114 7.41 1.59 -19.31
C GLU A 114 6.04 1.88 -19.92
N SER A 115 5.27 2.77 -19.29
CA SER A 115 3.92 3.16 -19.75
C SER A 115 3.82 3.56 -21.23
N TYR A 116 4.89 4.12 -21.81
CA TYR A 116 4.96 4.58 -23.20
C TYR A 116 5.63 3.56 -24.15
N THR A 117 5.95 2.35 -23.67
CA THR A 117 6.65 1.33 -24.46
C THR A 117 5.78 0.12 -24.80
N CYS A 118 4.56 0.04 -24.27
CA CYS A 118 3.69 -1.13 -24.46
C CYS A 118 3.20 -1.33 -25.90
N ASP A 119 3.24 -0.29 -26.75
CA ASP A 119 2.90 -0.41 -28.17
C ASP A 119 4.11 -0.80 -29.06
N ARG A 120 5.30 -0.98 -28.47
CA ARG A 120 6.49 -1.39 -29.23
C ARG A 120 6.43 -2.86 -29.61
N PRO A 121 6.93 -3.23 -30.80
CA PRO A 121 6.95 -4.63 -31.22
C PRO A 121 7.88 -5.46 -30.31
N ALA A 122 7.55 -6.75 -30.14
CA ALA A 122 8.34 -7.68 -29.33
C ALA A 122 9.83 -7.74 -29.73
N SER A 123 10.16 -7.43 -31.00
CA SER A 123 11.53 -7.38 -31.52
C SER A 123 12.41 -6.32 -30.87
N ASP A 124 11.83 -5.28 -30.28
CA ASP A 124 12.57 -4.18 -29.65
C ASP A 124 13.04 -4.54 -28.23
N PHE A 125 12.51 -5.63 -27.67
CA PHE A 125 12.85 -6.11 -26.33
C PHE A 125 13.87 -7.25 -26.40
N SER A 126 14.64 -7.43 -25.31
CA SER A 126 15.53 -8.59 -25.21
C SER A 126 14.76 -9.91 -25.38
N PRO A 127 15.38 -10.99 -25.91
CA PRO A 127 14.68 -12.23 -26.22
C PRO A 127 13.88 -12.83 -25.05
N LYS A 128 14.32 -12.60 -23.80
CA LYS A 128 13.63 -13.07 -22.60
C LYS A 128 12.36 -12.27 -22.29
N TRP A 129 12.34 -10.98 -22.59
CA TRP A 129 11.21 -10.07 -22.36
C TRP A 129 10.29 -9.93 -23.58
N ALA A 130 10.76 -10.29 -24.78
CA ALA A 130 9.97 -10.29 -26.01
C ALA A 130 8.72 -11.16 -25.91
N ALA A 131 8.82 -12.33 -25.26
CA ALA A 131 7.67 -13.21 -24.99
C ALA A 131 6.65 -12.61 -24.01
N TYR A 132 7.04 -11.58 -23.26
CA TYR A 132 6.21 -10.88 -22.29
C TYR A 132 5.70 -9.53 -22.82
N ALA A 133 5.96 -9.17 -24.08
CA ALA A 133 5.56 -7.89 -24.65
C ALA A 133 4.03 -7.66 -24.54
N ASP A 134 3.25 -8.72 -24.76
CA ASP A 134 1.77 -8.69 -24.63
C ASP A 134 1.30 -8.42 -23.19
N HIS A 135 2.16 -8.63 -22.20
CA HIS A 135 1.88 -8.40 -20.78
C HIS A 135 2.39 -7.03 -20.29
N CYS A 136 2.93 -6.17 -21.16
CA CYS A 136 3.52 -4.89 -20.78
C CYS A 136 2.59 -4.04 -19.90
N ALA A 137 1.34 -3.84 -20.34
CA ALA A 137 0.36 -3.04 -19.60
C ALA A 137 0.09 -3.60 -18.19
N ARG A 138 0.11 -4.94 -18.05
CA ARG A 138 -0.08 -5.63 -16.77
C ARG A 138 1.11 -5.39 -15.84
N VAL A 139 2.33 -5.51 -16.35
CA VAL A 139 3.56 -5.26 -15.58
C VAL A 139 3.66 -3.81 -15.13
N VAL A 140 3.36 -2.85 -16.02
CA VAL A 140 3.35 -1.43 -15.67
C VAL A 140 2.27 -1.11 -14.63
N ALA A 141 1.08 -1.73 -14.74
CA ALA A 141 0.02 -1.57 -13.75
C ALA A 141 0.46 -2.07 -12.36
N MET A 142 1.13 -3.23 -12.28
CA MET A 142 1.69 -3.74 -11.04
C MET A 142 2.73 -2.79 -10.42
N GLN A 143 3.67 -2.29 -11.23
CA GLN A 143 4.65 -1.30 -10.76
C GLN A 143 3.95 -0.06 -10.17
N GLY A 144 2.94 0.47 -10.87
CA GLY A 144 2.19 1.64 -10.42
C GLY A 144 1.44 1.41 -9.11
N LEU A 145 0.79 0.25 -8.97
CA LEU A 145 0.08 -0.13 -7.75
C LEU A 145 1.04 -0.36 -6.58
N ALA A 146 2.18 -1.02 -6.80
CA ALA A 146 3.20 -1.23 -5.78
C ALA A 146 3.78 0.10 -5.26
N TRP A 147 4.09 1.05 -6.17
CA TRP A 147 4.50 2.41 -5.77
C TRP A 147 3.39 3.17 -5.02
N ALA A 148 2.13 3.05 -5.45
CA ALA A 148 1.01 3.69 -4.78
C ALA A 148 0.78 3.13 -3.37
N LEU A 149 0.87 1.81 -3.20
CA LEU A 149 0.78 1.13 -1.90
C LEU A 149 1.95 1.50 -0.99
N TRP A 150 3.17 1.64 -1.53
CA TRP A 150 4.31 2.18 -0.78
C TRP A 150 4.02 3.57 -0.23
N VAL A 151 3.60 4.52 -1.09
CA VAL A 151 3.27 5.89 -0.67
C VAL A 151 2.15 5.88 0.37
N LEU A 152 1.12 5.07 0.16
CA LEU A 152 -0.01 4.97 1.10
C LEU A 152 0.45 4.50 2.48
N CYS A 153 1.28 3.44 2.55
CA CYS A 153 1.84 2.95 3.80
C CYS A 153 2.67 4.02 4.53
N ILE A 154 3.47 4.78 3.79
CA ILE A 154 4.25 5.90 4.36
C ILE A 154 3.34 7.00 4.90
N ILE A 155 2.32 7.42 4.15
CA ILE A 155 1.36 8.43 4.59
C ILE A 155 0.61 7.96 5.84
N MET A 156 0.16 6.70 5.87
CA MET A 156 -0.52 6.12 7.03
C MET A 156 0.40 6.05 8.24
N MET A 157 1.64 5.61 8.06
CA MET A 157 2.67 5.57 9.12
C MET A 157 2.86 6.95 9.75
N PHE A 158 3.14 7.97 8.96
CA PHE A 158 3.33 9.33 9.48
C PHE A 158 2.03 9.89 10.07
N GLY A 159 0.88 9.67 9.42
CA GLY A 159 -0.43 10.09 9.95
C GLY A 159 -0.72 9.51 11.34
N MET A 160 -0.36 8.25 11.58
CA MET A 160 -0.47 7.60 12.90
C MET A 160 0.58 8.10 13.89
N LEU A 161 1.82 8.36 13.47
CA LEU A 161 2.84 9.00 14.31
C LEU A 161 2.40 10.40 14.78
N PHE A 162 1.89 11.23 13.87
CA PHE A 162 1.32 12.54 14.20
C PHE A 162 0.14 12.43 15.18
N HIS A 163 -0.65 11.36 15.07
CA HIS A 163 -1.75 11.10 15.99
C HIS A 163 -1.23 10.67 17.37
N LEU A 164 -0.21 9.82 17.43
CA LEU A 164 0.37 9.32 18.66
C LEU A 164 1.06 10.43 19.49
N VAL A 165 1.73 11.36 18.81
CA VAL A 165 2.55 12.40 19.47
C VAL A 165 1.71 13.55 20.07
N GLU A 166 0.37 13.58 19.92
CA GLU A 166 -0.54 14.63 20.41
C GLU A 166 0.09 16.03 20.44
N PHE A 167 0.39 16.61 19.28
CA PHE A 167 0.87 17.99 19.21
C PHE A 167 -0.16 18.95 19.85
N LYS A 168 0.09 19.33 21.11
CA LYS A 168 -0.68 20.34 21.84
C LYS A 168 -0.06 21.70 21.58
N THR A 169 -0.71 22.52 20.78
CA THR A 169 -0.39 23.94 20.66
C THR A 169 -0.55 24.59 22.03
N ARG A 170 0.56 25.03 22.61
CA ARG A 170 0.56 25.71 23.91
C ARG A 170 0.27 27.18 23.67
N ASN A 171 -0.99 27.59 23.84
CA ASN A 171 -1.46 28.95 23.55
C ASN A 171 -0.84 30.06 24.43
N ASN A 172 -0.05 29.70 25.46
CA ASN A 172 0.49 30.63 26.46
C ASN A 172 2.02 30.79 26.40
N VAL A 173 2.66 30.46 25.28
CA VAL A 173 4.07 30.80 25.05
C VAL A 173 4.17 31.72 23.85
N SER A 174 4.26 33.03 24.15
CA SER A 174 4.80 34.01 23.23
C SER A 174 6.24 33.62 22.97
N MET A 175 6.53 33.03 21.81
CA MET A 175 7.90 33.06 21.27
C MET A 175 8.29 34.53 21.24
N TYR A 176 9.29 34.93 22.03
CA TYR A 176 9.79 36.31 22.04
C TYR A 176 9.95 36.76 20.58
N ARG A 177 9.19 37.79 20.18
CA ARG A 177 9.47 38.52 18.93
C ARG A 177 10.85 39.13 19.12
N VAL A 178 11.83 38.65 18.36
CA VAL A 178 13.07 39.39 18.07
C VAL A 178 12.77 40.32 16.90
#